data_AF-A0A1H3JUP5-F1
#
_entry.id   AF-A0A1H3JUP5-F1
#
_cell.length_a   1.000
_cell.length_b   1.000
_cell.length_c   1.000
_cell.angle_alpha   90.00
_cell.angle_beta   90.00
_cell.angle_gamma   90.00
#
_symmetry.space_group_name_H-M   'P 1'
#
loop_
_entity.id
_entity.type
_entity.pdbx_description
1 polymer ?
#
loop_
_entity_poly.entity_id
_entity_poly.type
_entity_poly.pdbx_seq_one_letter_code
_entity_poly.pdbx_strand_id
1 'polypeptide(L)'
;MSDPQRSERVVESDGITVEKSFATDEFPVPAVTFRIESNRSEPVRVRLTDTIPEDFPMERVGFHPDFGSENWTAYSDHRVEFDRLLEPGATVRTVFGIRGEGIDPDAFLSPPTVEHVPEGEAIDDVLGGDGNDPVREVVAGDRDSLPGMDDAAEAAAVAGDAESAEGGPTPRPTDAETTPAVTVADSEAPEAVAETGAEKAATDADAAPSGGEGDAAVAAAEGGDAAENGVAAADDGDAADEAGDAAADDDAVDVSVASALAAEIRSGDVSEADLDTLREELDLGAPRSVDVRISRLQSRMEDLAAYADALEEFIDEEGTATEVLEESRERTEAVADALADAESRLEAAAEERRSVREDVETVESTLDDALAELEGLEGRVADVEAVESDVERLEATVSDLESTVGAVDEDVDDLDAELGDVRDDIADLDARVHDLEDVDDDVASLESEIDRIDEELAELEAFRDRLSDAFGT
;
A
#
# COMPACT_ATOMS: atom_id res chain seq x y z
N MET A 1 1.99 1.62 50.27
CA MET A 1 3.35 1.94 49.80
C MET A 1 3.16 2.83 48.60
N SER A 2 3.46 4.11 48.73
CA SER A 2 3.44 5.06 47.61
C SER A 2 4.81 4.97 46.96
N ASP A 3 4.83 4.50 45.72
CA ASP A 3 6.04 4.39 44.90
C ASP A 3 6.53 5.80 44.53
N PRO A 4 7.79 6.16 44.78
CA PRO A 4 8.26 7.52 44.60
C PRO A 4 8.63 7.77 43.13
N GLN A 5 8.05 8.82 42.54
CA GLN A 5 8.41 9.44 41.25
C GLN A 5 7.87 8.83 39.96
N ARG A 6 6.63 8.32 39.94
CA ARG A 6 5.84 8.32 38.70
C ARG A 6 5.13 9.65 38.57
N SER A 7 5.79 10.62 37.95
CA SER A 7 5.09 11.78 37.40
C SER A 7 4.31 11.29 36.18
N GLU A 8 2.98 11.33 36.29
CA GLU A 8 2.03 10.75 35.33
C GLU A 8 1.08 11.84 34.82
N ARG A 9 0.79 11.83 33.53
CA ARG A 9 -0.27 12.66 32.93
C ARG A 9 -1.25 11.78 32.18
N VAL A 10 -2.52 12.09 32.33
CA VAL A 10 -3.60 11.41 31.62
C VAL A 10 -4.27 12.41 30.68
N VAL A 11 -4.43 12.02 29.42
CA VAL A 11 -5.18 12.75 28.39
C VAL A 11 -6.28 11.83 27.88
N GLU A 12 -7.51 12.33 27.86
CA GLU A 12 -8.67 11.63 27.32
C GLU A 12 -9.18 12.40 26.10
N SER A 13 -9.28 11.73 24.96
CA SER A 13 -9.76 12.31 23.71
C SER A 13 -10.57 11.28 22.94
N ASP A 14 -11.81 11.61 22.62
CA ASP A 14 -12.68 10.81 21.74
C ASP A 14 -12.77 9.31 22.14
N GLY A 15 -12.86 8.99 23.43
CA GLY A 15 -12.95 7.60 23.90
C GLY A 15 -11.62 6.83 23.93
N ILE A 16 -10.49 7.49 23.66
CA ILE A 16 -9.14 6.97 23.90
C ILE A 16 -8.55 7.65 25.13
N THR A 17 -7.99 6.85 26.05
CA THR A 17 -7.28 7.31 27.24
C THR A 17 -5.79 7.08 27.05
N VAL A 18 -4.98 8.13 27.19
CA VAL A 18 -3.52 8.06 27.10
C VAL A 18 -2.91 8.48 28.43
N GLU A 19 -2.25 7.54 29.08
CA GLU A 19 -1.46 7.75 30.29
C GLU A 19 0.03 7.80 29.92
N LYS A 20 0.65 8.95 30.16
CA LYS A 20 2.06 9.23 29.93
C LYS A 20 2.80 9.24 31.26
N SER A 21 3.86 8.45 31.39
CA SER A 21 4.70 8.41 32.58
C SER A 21 6.18 8.39 32.23
N PHE A 22 7.03 8.85 33.15
CA PHE A 22 8.48 8.78 33.01
C PHE A 22 9.04 7.66 33.89
N ALA A 23 9.82 6.75 33.30
CA ALA A 23 10.41 5.61 33.97
C ALA A 23 11.95 5.67 33.87
N THR A 24 12.63 5.81 35.00
CA THR A 24 14.10 5.86 35.03
C THR A 24 14.78 4.54 35.40
N ASP A 25 14.02 3.58 35.95
CA ASP A 25 14.55 2.30 36.46
C ASP A 25 13.95 1.07 35.74
N GLU A 26 12.93 1.24 34.89
CA GLU A 26 12.26 0.13 34.18
C GLU A 26 13.08 -0.33 32.97
N PHE A 27 13.90 0.56 32.40
CA PHE A 27 14.67 0.33 31.18
C PHE A 27 16.16 0.68 31.40
N PRO A 28 17.08 0.14 30.58
CA PRO A 28 18.52 0.44 30.67
C PRO A 28 18.87 1.93 30.48
N VAL A 29 17.97 2.70 29.88
CA VAL A 29 18.01 4.15 29.74
C VAL A 29 16.69 4.73 30.23
N PRO A 30 16.66 5.97 30.74
CA PRO A 30 15.40 6.64 31.09
C PRO A 30 14.45 6.66 29.89
N ALA A 31 13.17 6.35 30.11
CA ALA A 31 12.18 6.23 29.05
C ALA A 31 10.86 6.89 29.42
N VAL A 32 10.22 7.49 28.41
CA VAL A 32 8.84 7.95 28.50
C VAL A 32 7.96 6.81 28.03
N THR A 33 7.00 6.43 28.87
CA THR A 33 6.06 5.33 28.63
C THR A 33 4.67 5.90 28.40
N PHE A 34 4.01 5.43 27.35
CA PHE A 34 2.62 5.70 27.06
C PHE A 34 1.82 4.41 27.20
N ARG A 35 0.72 4.48 27.94
CA ARG A 35 -0.31 3.46 27.99
C ARG A 35 -1.56 4.05 27.34
N ILE A 36 -1.93 3.48 26.21
CA ILE A 36 -3.06 3.91 25.38
C ILE A 36 -4.15 2.86 25.52
N GLU A 37 -5.34 3.28 25.96
CA GLU A 37 -6.49 2.42 26.16
C GLU A 37 -7.66 2.90 25.28
N SER A 38 -8.22 1.97 24.51
CA SER A 38 -9.38 2.22 23.67
C SER A 38 -10.66 1.82 24.40
N ASN A 39 -11.50 2.80 24.73
CA ASN A 39 -12.86 2.58 25.25
C ASN A 39 -13.91 2.59 24.13
N ARG A 40 -13.47 2.53 22.86
CA ARG A 40 -14.33 2.47 21.69
C ARG A 40 -14.84 1.05 21.46
N SER A 41 -16.05 0.94 20.91
CA SER A 41 -16.65 -0.31 20.43
C SER A 41 -16.22 -0.70 19.01
N GLU A 42 -15.54 0.19 18.30
CA GLU A 42 -15.08 0.03 16.91
C GLU A 42 -13.56 0.27 16.83
N PRO A 43 -12.86 -0.35 15.87
CA PRO A 43 -11.43 -0.11 15.66
C PRO A 43 -11.18 1.34 15.24
N VAL A 44 -10.09 1.95 15.73
CA VAL A 44 -9.75 3.35 15.44
C VAL A 44 -8.26 3.53 15.25
N ARG A 45 -7.89 4.31 14.24
CA ARG A 45 -6.49 4.71 14.00
C ARG A 45 -6.16 5.94 14.83
N VAL A 46 -5.21 5.76 15.76
CA VAL A 46 -4.81 6.81 16.70
C VAL A 46 -3.47 7.37 16.28
N ARG A 47 -3.39 8.70 16.17
CA ARG A 47 -2.16 9.46 15.99
C ARG A 47 -1.87 10.25 17.27
N LEU A 48 -0.89 9.76 18.01
CA LEU A 48 -0.41 10.36 19.25
C LEU A 48 0.81 11.23 18.95
N THR A 49 0.69 12.53 19.19
CA THR A 49 1.76 13.51 19.00
C THR A 49 2.28 13.98 20.34
N ASP A 50 3.59 13.86 20.56
CA ASP A 50 4.26 14.38 21.75
C ASP A 50 5.41 15.32 21.40
N THR A 51 5.72 16.25 22.31
CA THR A 51 6.75 17.28 22.11
C THR A 51 7.92 17.06 23.06
N ILE A 52 9.12 17.00 22.49
CA ILE A 52 10.39 16.92 23.20
C ILE A 52 10.87 18.36 23.50
N PRO A 53 11.53 18.60 24.64
CA PRO A 53 12.10 19.92 24.94
C PRO A 53 13.07 20.40 23.86
N GLU A 54 12.98 21.66 23.44
CA GLU A 54 13.86 22.26 22.39
C GLU A 54 15.35 22.27 22.77
N ASP A 55 15.66 22.23 24.07
CA ASP A 55 17.03 22.13 24.59
C ASP A 55 17.61 20.70 24.46
N PHE A 56 16.81 19.72 24.02
CA PHE A 56 17.20 18.31 23.95
C PHE A 56 17.36 17.83 22.49
N PRO A 57 18.55 17.34 22.09
CA PRO A 57 18.79 16.93 20.71
C PRO A 57 18.03 15.66 20.33
N MET A 58 17.33 15.69 19.21
CA MET A 58 16.53 14.58 18.68
C MET A 58 17.34 13.30 18.42
N GLU A 59 18.63 13.40 18.09
CA GLU A 59 19.53 12.25 17.88
C GLU A 59 19.68 11.34 19.12
N ARG A 60 19.34 11.86 20.30
CA ARG A 60 19.40 11.11 21.57
C ARG A 60 18.09 10.45 21.96
N VAL A 61 17.05 10.58 21.13
CA VAL A 61 15.79 9.86 21.27
C VAL A 61 15.86 8.57 20.48
N GLY A 62 15.44 7.46 21.09
CA GLY A 62 15.39 6.16 20.44
C GLY A 62 14.14 5.39 20.80
N PHE A 63 13.57 4.66 19.85
CA PHE A 63 12.37 3.86 20.05
C PHE A 63 12.75 2.43 20.42
N HIS A 64 12.00 1.81 21.33
CA HIS A 64 12.30 0.45 21.76
C HIS A 64 11.67 -0.57 20.80
N PRO A 65 12.43 -1.56 20.28
CA PRO A 65 11.94 -2.51 19.27
C PRO A 65 10.69 -3.27 19.73
N ASP A 66 10.69 -3.77 20.96
CA ASP A 66 9.57 -4.55 21.49
C ASP A 66 8.31 -3.73 21.85
N PHE A 67 8.36 -2.40 21.78
CA PHE A 67 7.25 -1.51 22.16
C PHE A 67 6.68 -0.74 20.96
N GLY A 68 6.70 -1.36 19.78
CA GLY A 68 6.08 -0.83 18.57
C GLY A 68 6.86 0.33 17.96
N SER A 69 8.20 0.26 17.93
CA SER A 69 9.05 1.28 17.32
C SER A 69 8.74 1.56 15.85
N GLU A 70 8.20 0.57 15.13
CA GLU A 70 7.76 0.70 13.74
C GLU A 70 6.65 1.75 13.52
N ASN A 71 5.90 2.06 14.58
CA ASN A 71 4.79 3.00 14.56
C ASN A 71 5.22 4.40 14.99
N TRP A 72 6.50 4.61 15.32
CA TRP A 72 7.03 5.89 15.76
C TRP A 72 7.77 6.62 14.63
N THR A 73 7.49 7.92 14.51
CA THR A 73 8.24 8.84 13.64
C THR A 73 8.78 10.00 14.48
N ALA A 74 10.08 10.27 14.35
CA ALA A 74 10.73 11.43 14.97
C ALA A 74 10.97 12.51 13.91
N TYR A 75 10.53 13.73 14.20
CA TYR A 75 10.74 14.89 13.34
C TYR A 75 11.86 15.79 13.89
N SER A 76 12.51 16.55 13.01
CA SER A 76 13.59 17.46 13.40
C SER A 76 13.12 18.67 14.22
N ASP A 77 11.81 18.93 14.27
CA ASP A 77 11.17 20.03 14.99
C ASP A 77 10.73 19.66 16.42
N HIS A 78 11.44 18.72 17.05
CA HIS A 78 11.17 18.23 18.41
C HIS A 78 9.80 17.57 18.61
N ARG A 79 9.19 17.09 17.52
CA ARG A 79 7.95 16.30 17.56
C ARG A 79 8.26 14.83 17.39
N VAL A 80 7.59 13.99 18.19
CA VAL A 80 7.50 12.55 17.95
C VAL A 80 6.03 12.16 17.79
N GLU A 81 5.77 11.29 16.84
CA GLU A 81 4.43 10.86 16.48
C GLU A 81 4.34 9.34 16.51
N PHE A 82 3.29 8.82 17.12
CA PHE A 82 2.96 7.40 17.14
C PHE A 82 1.64 7.17 16.43
N ASP A 83 1.67 6.45 15.32
CA ASP A 83 0.49 6.12 14.50
C ASP A 83 0.20 4.62 14.58
N ARG A 84 -0.96 4.23 15.10
CA ARG A 84 -1.34 2.82 15.17
C ARG A 84 -2.86 2.62 15.15
N LEU A 85 -3.29 1.56 14.47
CA LEU A 85 -4.66 1.04 14.55
C LEU A 85 -4.88 0.30 15.88
N LEU A 86 -5.89 0.70 16.64
CA LEU A 86 -6.29 0.08 17.90
C LEU A 86 -7.63 -0.65 17.75
N GLU A 87 -7.69 -1.90 18.19
CA GLU A 87 -8.93 -2.67 18.27
C GLU A 87 -9.84 -2.18 19.42
N PRO A 88 -11.16 -2.47 19.38
CA PRO A 88 -12.08 -2.18 20.47
C PRO A 88 -11.59 -2.77 21.82
N GLY A 89 -11.55 -1.95 22.88
CA GLY A 89 -11.10 -2.42 24.19
C GLY A 89 -9.59 -2.68 24.31
N ALA A 90 -8.79 -2.42 23.28
CA ALA A 90 -7.36 -2.70 23.30
C ALA A 90 -6.60 -1.77 24.26
N THR A 91 -5.60 -2.33 24.95
CA THR A 91 -4.62 -1.57 25.72
C THR A 91 -3.24 -1.80 25.14
N VAL A 92 -2.59 -0.73 24.69
CA VAL A 92 -1.24 -0.74 24.11
C VAL A 92 -0.29 0.04 24.99
N ARG A 93 0.91 -0.52 25.21
CA ARG A 93 2.01 0.16 25.87
C ARG A 93 3.10 0.42 24.84
N THR A 94 3.50 1.69 24.69
CA THR A 94 4.61 2.09 23.82
C THR A 94 5.58 2.99 24.56
N VAL A 95 6.87 2.98 24.20
CA VAL A 95 7.91 3.72 24.91
C VAL A 95 8.94 4.33 23.95
N PHE A 96 9.45 5.49 24.30
CA PHE A 96 10.70 6.01 23.72
C PHE A 96 11.73 6.27 24.81
N GLY A 97 12.97 5.85 24.57
CA GLY A 97 14.12 6.01 25.43
C GLY A 97 14.88 7.30 25.14
N ILE A 98 15.40 7.92 26.19
CA ILE A 98 16.14 9.17 26.15
C ILE A 98 17.56 8.89 26.63
N ARG A 99 18.54 9.13 25.77
CA ARG A 99 19.96 8.93 26.10
C ARG A 99 20.55 10.22 26.65
N GLY A 100 20.99 10.23 27.90
CA GLY A 100 21.63 11.40 28.50
C GLY A 100 21.71 11.30 30.02
N GLU A 101 22.55 12.14 30.61
CA GLU A 101 22.66 12.29 32.06
C GLU A 101 22.01 13.61 32.49
N GLY A 102 21.40 13.65 33.69
CA GLY A 102 20.81 14.88 34.23
C GLY A 102 19.52 15.35 33.55
N ILE A 103 18.75 14.41 32.98
CA ILE A 103 17.46 14.67 32.35
C ILE A 103 16.45 15.08 33.42
N ASP A 104 15.74 16.19 33.20
CA ASP A 104 14.59 16.60 34.04
C ASP A 104 13.34 15.83 33.59
N PRO A 105 12.78 14.91 34.41
CA PRO A 105 11.60 14.13 34.05
C PRO A 105 10.39 14.99 33.71
N ASP A 106 10.21 16.11 34.42
CA ASP A 106 9.02 16.95 34.27
C ASP A 106 9.01 17.70 32.92
N ALA A 107 10.19 17.97 32.34
CA ALA A 107 10.33 18.58 31.02
C ALA A 107 9.77 17.69 29.91
N PHE A 108 9.84 16.36 30.08
CA PHE A 108 9.34 15.38 29.11
C PHE A 108 7.89 14.98 29.36
N LEU A 109 7.20 15.56 30.35
CA LEU A 109 5.83 15.23 30.68
C LEU A 109 4.81 16.23 30.13
N SER A 110 5.14 17.01 29.10
CA SER A 110 4.18 17.80 28.32
C SER A 110 2.96 16.97 27.90
N PRO A 111 1.74 17.55 27.92
CA PRO A 111 0.54 16.78 27.63
C PRO A 111 0.56 16.43 26.15
N PRO A 112 0.46 15.13 25.79
CA PRO A 112 0.44 14.75 24.39
C PRO A 112 -0.89 15.15 23.74
N THR A 113 -0.86 15.36 22.43
CA THR A 113 -2.06 15.56 21.61
C THR A 113 -2.45 14.22 21.01
N VAL A 114 -3.75 13.89 21.08
CA VAL A 114 -4.29 12.64 20.54
C VAL A 114 -5.32 12.99 19.48
N GLU A 115 -5.05 12.59 18.24
CA GLU A 115 -5.94 12.73 17.10
C GLU A 115 -6.41 11.34 16.64
N HIS A 116 -7.66 11.27 16.18
CA HIS A 116 -8.24 10.06 15.59
C HIS A 116 -8.42 10.32 14.11
N VAL A 117 -7.88 9.42 13.28
CA VAL A 117 -8.08 9.47 11.84
C VAL A 117 -9.22 8.50 11.53
N PRO A 118 -10.43 8.98 11.17
CA PRO A 118 -11.49 8.08 10.74
C PRO A 118 -11.05 7.39 9.45
N GLU A 119 -11.08 6.05 9.42
CA GLU A 119 -10.90 5.30 8.17
C GLU A 119 -12.13 5.55 7.30
N GLY A 120 -12.01 6.49 6.37
CA GLY A 120 -13.10 6.94 5.50
C GLY A 120 -12.84 8.27 4.79
N GLU A 121 -11.91 9.10 5.29
CA GLU A 121 -11.49 10.30 4.58
C GLU A 121 -10.19 10.02 3.85
N ALA A 122 -10.32 9.41 2.67
CA ALA A 122 -9.32 9.59 1.64
C ALA A 122 -9.08 11.10 1.51
N ILE A 123 -7.81 11.49 1.60
CA ILE A 123 -7.08 12.70 1.18
C ILE A 123 -7.72 13.64 0.12
N ASP A 124 -9.02 13.92 0.18
CA ASP A 124 -9.73 14.88 -0.67
C ASP A 124 -9.62 16.31 -0.11
N ASP A 125 -9.39 16.47 1.20
CA ASP A 125 -9.33 17.80 1.82
C ASP A 125 -7.95 18.49 1.71
N VAL A 126 -6.99 17.89 0.99
CA VAL A 126 -5.69 18.51 0.67
C VAL A 126 -5.58 18.92 -0.80
N LEU A 127 -6.59 18.60 -1.63
CA LEU A 127 -6.73 19.13 -2.98
C LEU A 127 -8.13 19.76 -3.09
N GLY A 128 -8.22 21.08 -2.85
CA GLY A 128 -9.48 21.83 -2.91
C GLY A 128 -10.42 21.33 -4.03
N GLY A 129 -11.64 20.96 -3.63
CA GLY A 129 -12.62 20.15 -4.36
C GLY A 129 -13.21 20.73 -5.65
N ASP A 130 -12.43 21.42 -6.49
CA ASP A 130 -12.88 22.03 -7.74
C ASP A 130 -11.94 21.77 -8.94
N GLY A 131 -10.89 20.95 -8.79
CA GLY A 131 -9.81 20.87 -9.79
C GLY A 131 -9.93 19.82 -10.90
N ASN A 132 -10.60 18.68 -10.68
CA ASN A 132 -10.42 17.48 -11.52
C ASN A 132 -11.68 16.99 -12.26
N ASP A 133 -12.82 17.64 -12.05
CA ASP A 133 -14.08 17.31 -12.74
C ASP A 133 -14.04 17.48 -14.27
N PRO A 134 -13.45 18.55 -14.85
CA PRO A 134 -13.54 18.76 -16.30
C PRO A 134 -12.72 17.74 -17.11
N VAL A 135 -11.68 17.15 -16.53
CA VAL A 135 -10.84 16.16 -17.22
C VAL A 135 -11.55 14.80 -17.29
N ARG A 136 -12.28 14.43 -16.24
CA ARG A 136 -13.05 13.17 -16.21
C ARG A 136 -14.24 13.21 -17.17
N GLU A 137 -14.88 14.36 -17.32
CA GLU A 137 -16.06 14.55 -18.20
C GLU A 137 -15.70 14.57 -19.70
N VAL A 138 -14.50 15.05 -20.06
CA VAL A 138 -13.98 14.99 -21.45
C VAL A 138 -13.55 13.57 -21.85
N VAL A 139 -12.96 12.81 -20.91
CA VAL A 139 -12.60 11.40 -21.17
C VAL A 139 -13.85 10.51 -21.23
N ALA A 140 -14.90 10.86 -20.48
CA ALA A 140 -16.21 10.20 -20.55
C ALA A 140 -17.03 10.59 -21.80
N GLY A 141 -16.62 11.64 -22.53
CA GLY A 141 -17.29 12.10 -23.75
C GLY A 141 -18.55 12.94 -23.51
N ASP A 142 -18.80 13.38 -22.28
CA ASP A 142 -19.93 14.27 -21.92
C ASP A 142 -19.64 15.75 -22.22
N ARG A 143 -18.37 16.12 -22.45
CA ARG A 143 -17.94 17.45 -22.91
C ARG A 143 -16.90 17.37 -24.03
N ASP A 144 -17.06 18.22 -25.05
CA ASP A 144 -16.15 18.29 -26.20
C ASP A 144 -14.85 19.10 -25.93
N SER A 145 -14.75 19.85 -24.81
CA SER A 145 -13.68 20.83 -24.55
C SER A 145 -13.52 21.17 -23.06
N LEU A 146 -12.31 21.55 -22.63
CA LEU A 146 -12.00 21.96 -21.25
C LEU A 146 -12.43 23.42 -20.98
N PRO A 147 -12.87 23.76 -19.75
CA PRO A 147 -13.18 25.14 -19.38
C PRO A 147 -11.98 26.07 -19.61
N GLY A 148 -12.16 27.08 -20.48
CA GLY A 148 -11.12 28.07 -20.83
C GLY A 148 -10.41 27.84 -22.17
N MET A 149 -10.80 26.83 -22.96
CA MET A 149 -10.23 26.59 -24.29
C MET A 149 -11.11 27.07 -25.46
N ASP A 150 -12.36 27.44 -25.17
CA ASP A 150 -13.24 28.15 -26.09
C ASP A 150 -13.28 29.64 -25.74
N ASP A 151 -13.22 30.50 -26.75
CA ASP A 151 -13.32 31.96 -26.69
C ASP A 151 -12.04 32.79 -26.52
N ALA A 152 -11.18 32.66 -27.55
CA ALA A 152 -10.54 33.83 -28.14
C ALA A 152 -11.54 34.61 -29.05
N ALA A 153 -12.68 35.07 -28.51
CA ALA A 153 -13.56 36.07 -29.13
C ALA A 153 -14.62 36.57 -28.14
N GLU A 154 -14.80 37.90 -28.08
CA GLU A 154 -15.87 38.63 -27.38
C GLU A 154 -15.86 38.68 -25.84
N ALA A 155 -15.11 39.64 -25.29
CA ALA A 155 -15.42 40.25 -23.99
C ALA A 155 -16.05 41.63 -24.20
N ALA A 156 -17.39 41.70 -24.11
CA ALA A 156 -18.14 42.94 -23.94
C ALA A 156 -18.66 43.04 -22.50
N ALA A 157 -18.08 43.99 -21.76
CA ALA A 157 -18.62 44.81 -20.68
C ALA A 157 -19.64 44.21 -19.68
N VAL A 158 -19.24 44.13 -18.40
CA VAL A 158 -19.99 44.76 -17.29
C VAL A 158 -19.02 45.21 -16.18
N ALA A 159 -19.09 46.49 -15.81
CA ALA A 159 -18.49 47.09 -14.62
C ALA A 159 -19.14 46.49 -13.34
N GLY A 160 -18.45 46.19 -12.26
CA GLY A 160 -17.55 47.03 -11.49
C GLY A 160 -18.12 47.11 -10.07
N ASP A 161 -17.37 46.64 -9.08
CA ASP A 161 -17.32 47.24 -7.75
C ASP A 161 -16.03 46.76 -7.07
N ALA A 162 -15.32 47.71 -6.49
CA ALA A 162 -14.00 47.54 -5.93
C ALA A 162 -14.05 48.03 -4.49
N GLU A 163 -13.65 47.17 -3.55
CA GLU A 163 -13.10 47.63 -2.27
C GLU A 163 -11.67 47.09 -2.11
N SER A 164 -10.77 48.03 -1.83
CA SER A 164 -9.34 47.85 -1.64
C SER A 164 -9.01 47.41 -0.23
N ALA A 165 -8.02 46.53 -0.08
CA ALA A 165 -7.11 46.55 1.06
C ALA A 165 -5.71 46.10 0.61
N GLU A 166 -4.74 47.00 0.82
CA GLU A 166 -3.33 46.84 0.47
C GLU A 166 -2.56 45.98 1.47
N GLY A 167 -1.52 45.28 0.98
CA GLY A 167 -0.47 44.72 1.82
C GLY A 167 0.35 43.60 1.16
N GLY A 168 1.43 43.96 0.44
CA GLY A 168 2.41 42.98 -0.04
C GLY A 168 3.26 42.37 1.09
N PRO A 169 4.01 41.29 0.80
CA PRO A 169 5.45 41.52 0.60
C PRO A 169 6.05 40.80 -0.62
N THR A 170 7.08 41.42 -1.18
CA THR A 170 7.91 40.92 -2.29
C THR A 170 8.86 39.80 -1.87
N PRO A 171 9.12 38.79 -2.72
CA PRO A 171 10.05 37.70 -2.43
C PRO A 171 11.52 38.13 -2.43
N ARG A 172 12.30 37.51 -1.54
CA ARG A 172 13.75 37.70 -1.34
C ARG A 172 14.51 36.67 -2.18
N PRO A 173 15.54 37.04 -2.97
CA PRO A 173 16.39 36.05 -3.63
C PRO A 173 17.37 35.44 -2.63
N THR A 174 17.54 34.12 -2.67
CA THR A 174 18.56 33.39 -1.90
C THR A 174 19.85 33.30 -2.70
N ASP A 175 20.95 33.69 -2.07
CA ASP A 175 22.31 33.58 -2.57
C ASP A 175 22.72 32.11 -2.81
N ALA A 176 23.36 31.90 -3.96
CA ALA A 176 24.01 30.67 -4.35
C ALA A 176 25.46 30.71 -3.84
N GLU A 177 25.74 30.04 -2.72
CA GLU A 177 27.09 29.61 -2.37
C GLU A 177 26.98 28.56 -1.26
N THR A 178 27.12 27.28 -1.60
CA THR A 178 27.88 26.28 -0.84
C THR A 178 28.08 25.06 -1.74
N THR A 179 29.33 24.84 -2.12
CA THR A 179 29.84 23.65 -2.78
C THR A 179 29.83 22.45 -1.84
N PRO A 180 29.40 21.25 -2.26
CA PRO A 180 29.65 20.05 -1.47
C PRO A 180 31.13 19.65 -1.59
N ALA A 181 31.80 19.54 -0.44
CA ALA A 181 33.11 18.94 -0.32
C ALA A 181 32.98 17.42 -0.47
N VAL A 182 33.50 16.89 -1.58
CA VAL A 182 33.78 15.46 -1.75
C VAL A 182 34.93 15.10 -0.79
N THR A 183 34.66 14.20 0.15
CA THR A 183 35.72 13.42 0.80
C THR A 183 35.52 11.96 0.45
N VAL A 184 36.60 11.36 -0.04
CA VAL A 184 36.73 9.98 -0.51
C VAL A 184 37.38 9.16 0.62
N ALA A 185 36.79 8.03 0.99
CA ALA A 185 37.37 6.87 1.67
C ALA A 185 36.32 5.75 1.56
N ASP A 186 36.47 4.76 0.67
CA ASP A 186 37.21 3.49 0.82
C ASP A 186 36.62 2.52 1.86
N SER A 187 36.10 1.38 1.33
CA SER A 187 35.81 0.04 1.92
C SER A 187 34.91 -0.03 3.17
N GLU A 188 33.96 -0.95 3.36
CA GLU A 188 33.73 -2.31 2.85
C GLU A 188 32.24 -2.65 3.13
N ALA A 189 31.61 -3.45 2.26
CA ALA A 189 30.23 -3.96 2.41
C ALA A 189 30.13 -5.03 3.53
N PRO A 190 28.94 -5.32 4.07
CA PRO A 190 28.08 -6.28 3.38
C PRO A 190 26.58 -5.94 3.37
N GLU A 191 25.93 -6.62 2.45
CA GLU A 191 24.54 -6.59 2.03
C GLU A 191 23.52 -6.85 3.15
N ALA A 192 22.46 -6.04 3.17
CA ALA A 192 21.12 -6.51 3.49
C ALA A 192 20.11 -5.60 2.76
N VAL A 193 19.44 -6.22 1.81
CA VAL A 193 18.50 -5.62 0.84
C VAL A 193 17.23 -5.10 1.52
N ALA A 194 16.91 -3.87 1.16
CA ALA A 194 15.64 -3.20 1.38
C ALA A 194 14.58 -3.71 0.40
N GLU A 195 13.30 -3.52 0.74
CA GLU A 195 12.25 -3.29 -0.25
C GLU A 195 11.27 -2.27 0.37
N THR A 196 11.46 -1.00 0.02
CA THR A 196 10.41 0.02 0.07
C THR A 196 9.75 0.07 -1.29
N GLY A 197 8.42 -0.02 -1.29
CA GLY A 197 7.62 0.19 -2.49
C GLY A 197 7.68 1.63 -3.01
N ALA A 198 7.50 1.75 -4.32
CA ALA A 198 6.52 2.64 -4.93
C ALA A 198 6.62 2.49 -6.45
N GLU A 199 5.64 1.83 -7.05
CA GLU A 199 5.29 2.10 -8.45
C GLU A 199 4.15 3.12 -8.50
N LYS A 200 4.28 4.06 -9.43
CA LYS A 200 3.12 4.61 -10.14
C LYS A 200 3.37 4.43 -11.63
N ALA A 201 2.57 3.57 -12.24
CA ALA A 201 2.57 3.27 -13.67
C ALA A 201 1.64 4.22 -14.44
N ALA A 202 1.93 4.37 -15.73
CA ALA A 202 0.93 4.64 -16.77
C ALA A 202 1.39 4.05 -18.13
N THR A 203 0.60 3.09 -18.65
CA THR A 203 0.12 2.87 -20.06
C THR A 203 1.15 2.80 -21.21
N ASP A 204 1.07 1.97 -22.27
CA ASP A 204 -0.05 1.39 -23.02
C ASP A 204 0.45 0.36 -24.09
N ALA A 205 -0.47 -0.48 -24.60
CA ALA A 205 -0.59 -1.29 -25.85
C ALA A 205 0.64 -1.73 -26.69
N ASP A 206 0.81 -3.03 -26.99
CA ASP A 206 0.16 -3.90 -28.00
C ASP A 206 0.67 -3.74 -29.45
N ALA A 207 1.21 -4.83 -30.03
CA ALA A 207 0.91 -5.34 -31.38
C ALA A 207 1.97 -6.37 -31.87
N ALA A 208 1.50 -7.60 -32.13
CA ALA A 208 2.18 -8.67 -32.88
C ALA A 208 2.05 -8.46 -34.42
N PRO A 209 2.27 -9.41 -35.36
CA PRO A 209 2.83 -10.78 -35.32
C PRO A 209 3.71 -11.23 -36.53
N SER A 210 4.08 -12.52 -36.52
CA SER A 210 4.10 -13.49 -37.64
C SER A 210 5.35 -13.66 -38.51
N GLY A 211 5.70 -14.95 -38.72
CA GLY A 211 6.70 -15.45 -39.67
C GLY A 211 6.13 -16.30 -40.80
N GLY A 212 7.05 -16.98 -41.52
CA GLY A 212 6.86 -18.01 -42.56
C GLY A 212 6.76 -17.45 -44.00
N GLU A 213 7.33 -18.02 -45.07
CA GLU A 213 8.05 -19.27 -45.38
C GLU A 213 8.63 -19.17 -46.82
N GLY A 214 9.57 -20.07 -47.16
CA GLY A 214 9.81 -20.60 -48.52
C GLY A 214 10.89 -19.92 -49.39
N ASP A 215 11.58 -20.58 -50.33
CA ASP A 215 11.92 -21.97 -50.64
C ASP A 215 13.03 -21.92 -51.74
N ALA A 216 13.70 -23.05 -51.95
CA ALA A 216 14.32 -23.52 -53.20
C ALA A 216 15.74 -23.07 -53.64
N ALA A 217 16.65 -24.04 -53.44
CA ALA A 217 17.47 -24.71 -54.46
C ALA A 217 18.61 -23.96 -55.19
N VAL A 218 19.82 -24.52 -55.06
CA VAL A 218 20.92 -24.35 -56.02
C VAL A 218 21.64 -25.68 -56.24
N ALA A 219 21.78 -26.07 -57.50
CA ALA A 219 22.60 -27.19 -57.96
C ALA A 219 23.54 -26.74 -59.08
N ALA A 220 24.82 -27.08 -58.89
CA ALA A 220 25.86 -27.49 -59.85
C ALA A 220 26.27 -26.59 -61.04
N ALA A 221 27.58 -26.30 -61.10
CA ALA A 221 28.53 -26.55 -62.21
C ALA A 221 29.85 -25.82 -61.89
N GLU A 222 30.94 -26.53 -61.60
CA GLU A 222 32.03 -26.96 -62.52
C GLU A 222 32.99 -25.85 -62.99
N GLY A 223 34.29 -26.06 -62.69
CA GLY A 223 35.35 -25.91 -63.70
C GLY A 223 36.36 -24.77 -63.53
N GLY A 224 37.61 -25.14 -63.26
CA GLY A 224 38.72 -24.75 -64.16
C GLY A 224 39.67 -23.63 -63.75
N ASP A 225 40.91 -24.05 -63.49
CA ASP A 225 42.17 -23.52 -64.01
C ASP A 225 42.78 -22.21 -63.48
N ALA A 226 43.96 -22.43 -62.88
CA ALA A 226 45.23 -21.73 -63.01
C ALA A 226 45.32 -20.26 -63.48
N ALA A 227 46.26 -19.61 -62.77
CA ALA A 227 47.28 -18.68 -63.27
C ALA A 227 46.95 -17.17 -63.36
N GLU A 228 47.68 -16.46 -62.48
CA GLU A 228 48.56 -15.34 -62.82
C GLU A 228 47.95 -13.93 -63.02
N ASN A 229 48.36 -13.07 -62.07
CA ASN A 229 48.98 -11.75 -62.25
C ASN A 229 48.12 -10.46 -62.25
N GLY A 230 48.49 -9.55 -61.34
CA GLY A 230 48.64 -8.13 -61.72
C GLY A 230 48.50 -7.06 -60.62
N VAL A 231 49.67 -6.57 -60.14
CA VAL A 231 50.04 -5.15 -59.84
C VAL A 231 49.27 -4.44 -58.68
N ALA A 232 49.79 -3.63 -57.76
CA ALA A 232 50.98 -2.80 -57.50
C ALA A 232 51.01 -2.57 -55.94
N ALA A 233 52.02 -2.09 -55.22
CA ALA A 233 53.19 -1.25 -55.47
C ALA A 233 54.17 -1.47 -54.28
N ALA A 234 55.48 -1.65 -54.52
CA ALA A 234 56.57 -0.66 -54.28
C ALA A 234 56.62 -0.18 -52.81
N ASP A 235 57.70 -0.32 -52.06
CA ASP A 235 59.08 0.18 -52.22
C ASP A 235 59.69 -0.03 -50.80
N ASP A 236 60.95 -0.33 -50.49
CA ASP A 236 62.22 -0.18 -51.20
C ASP A 236 63.35 -0.86 -50.38
N GLY A 237 64.48 -1.15 -51.05
CA GLY A 237 65.83 -1.24 -50.45
C GLY A 237 66.24 -2.56 -49.80
N ASP A 238 66.90 -3.50 -50.47
CA ASP A 238 68.32 -3.51 -50.93
C ASP A 238 69.30 -4.09 -49.89
N ALA A 239 69.91 -5.24 -50.28
CA ALA A 239 71.29 -5.68 -50.03
C ALA A 239 71.39 -7.20 -49.74
N ALA A 240 71.45 -8.00 -50.80
CA ALA A 240 72.13 -9.29 -50.79
C ALA A 240 72.77 -9.48 -52.17
N ASP A 241 74.05 -9.12 -52.28
CA ASP A 241 74.90 -9.50 -53.40
C ASP A 241 75.62 -10.80 -53.00
N GLU A 242 75.17 -11.91 -53.58
CA GLU A 242 75.84 -13.22 -53.52
C GLU A 242 76.61 -13.40 -54.82
N ALA A 243 77.94 -13.25 -54.75
CA ALA A 243 78.84 -13.59 -55.84
C ALA A 243 79.18 -15.08 -55.79
N GLY A 244 78.70 -15.84 -56.78
CA GLY A 244 79.37 -17.04 -57.24
C GLY A 244 80.36 -16.68 -58.34
N ASP A 245 81.64 -16.98 -58.16
CA ASP A 245 82.46 -17.63 -59.18
C ASP A 245 83.74 -18.21 -58.54
N ALA A 246 83.91 -19.51 -58.72
CA ALA A 246 85.10 -20.26 -58.36
C ALA A 246 85.61 -20.90 -59.64
N ALA A 247 86.47 -20.17 -60.35
CA ALA A 247 87.32 -20.70 -61.39
C ALA A 247 88.75 -20.26 -61.10
N ALA A 248 89.59 -21.26 -60.83
CA ALA A 248 91.00 -21.12 -60.63
C ALA A 248 91.65 -20.58 -61.91
N ASP A 249 92.28 -19.42 -61.81
CA ASP A 249 93.38 -19.04 -62.67
C ASP A 249 94.64 -18.89 -61.80
N ASP A 250 95.61 -19.69 -62.20
CA ASP A 250 96.99 -19.73 -61.79
C ASP A 250 97.64 -18.39 -62.18
N ASP A 251 97.71 -17.48 -61.23
CA ASP A 251 98.63 -16.36 -61.31
C ASP A 251 99.56 -16.43 -60.10
N ALA A 252 100.84 -16.61 -60.39
CA ALA A 252 101.92 -16.32 -59.48
C ALA A 252 101.86 -14.84 -59.11
N VAL A 253 100.95 -14.49 -58.20
CA VAL A 253 100.93 -13.18 -57.56
C VAL A 253 102.07 -13.21 -56.57
N ASP A 254 103.08 -12.39 -56.83
CA ASP A 254 103.99 -11.91 -55.80
C ASP A 254 103.17 -11.77 -54.51
N VAL A 255 103.44 -12.58 -53.48
CA VAL A 255 102.78 -12.45 -52.18
C VAL A 255 103.18 -11.07 -51.70
N SER A 256 102.34 -10.09 -52.02
CA SER A 256 102.61 -8.73 -51.66
C SER A 256 102.61 -8.70 -50.15
N VAL A 257 103.58 -8.00 -49.58
CA VAL A 257 103.77 -7.92 -48.14
C VAL A 257 102.46 -7.53 -47.44
N ALA A 258 101.58 -6.77 -48.11
CA ALA A 258 100.25 -6.42 -47.61
C ALA A 258 99.26 -7.59 -47.46
N SER A 259 99.26 -8.57 -48.37
CA SER A 259 98.36 -9.74 -48.28
C SER A 259 98.82 -10.74 -47.22
N ALA A 260 100.13 -10.94 -47.09
CA ALA A 260 100.72 -11.72 -46.01
C ALA A 260 100.43 -11.05 -44.65
N LEU A 261 100.65 -9.73 -44.55
CA LEU A 261 100.35 -8.95 -43.35
C LEU A 261 98.84 -8.98 -43.02
N ALA A 262 97.95 -8.85 -44.00
CA ALA A 262 96.50 -8.93 -43.75
C ALA A 262 96.04 -10.32 -43.27
N ALA A 263 96.74 -11.39 -43.62
CA ALA A 263 96.48 -12.74 -43.10
C ALA A 263 97.04 -12.91 -41.69
N GLU A 264 98.23 -12.36 -41.42
CA GLU A 264 98.91 -12.35 -40.12
C GLU A 264 98.12 -11.52 -39.07
N ILE A 265 97.57 -10.38 -39.49
CA ILE A 265 96.67 -9.55 -38.67
C ILE A 265 95.36 -10.29 -38.35
N ARG A 266 94.75 -10.96 -39.34
CA ARG A 266 93.47 -11.69 -39.14
C ARG A 266 93.63 -12.95 -38.28
N SER A 267 94.81 -13.56 -38.26
CA SER A 267 95.14 -14.72 -37.41
C SER A 267 95.59 -14.32 -35.99
N GLY A 268 95.89 -13.03 -35.76
CA GLY A 268 96.29 -12.52 -34.45
C GLY A 268 97.76 -12.77 -34.09
N ASP A 269 98.58 -13.16 -35.08
CA ASP A 269 100.00 -13.44 -34.90
C ASP A 269 100.88 -12.18 -34.98
N VAL A 270 100.29 -11.02 -35.30
CA VAL A 270 100.97 -9.72 -35.27
C VAL A 270 100.91 -9.15 -33.85
N SER A 271 102.05 -8.63 -33.39
CA SER A 271 102.13 -8.02 -32.07
C SER A 271 101.28 -6.75 -32.00
N GLU A 272 100.71 -6.48 -30.83
CA GLU A 272 99.87 -5.30 -30.60
C GLU A 272 100.62 -3.98 -30.89
N ALA A 273 101.94 -3.95 -30.65
CA ALA A 273 102.80 -2.82 -30.98
C ALA A 273 102.94 -2.57 -32.49
N ASP A 274 102.99 -3.63 -33.30
CA ASP A 274 103.08 -3.53 -34.75
C ASP A 274 101.71 -3.15 -35.36
N LEU A 275 100.61 -3.64 -34.77
CA LEU A 275 99.25 -3.21 -35.13
C LEU A 275 99.00 -1.73 -34.84
N ASP A 276 99.44 -1.23 -33.70
CA ASP A 276 99.36 0.20 -33.36
C ASP A 276 100.16 1.05 -34.35
N THR A 277 101.37 0.61 -34.69
CA THR A 277 102.22 1.28 -35.69
C THR A 277 101.53 1.33 -37.06
N LEU A 278 100.90 0.23 -37.49
CA LEU A 278 100.17 0.15 -38.75
C LEU A 278 98.92 1.04 -38.75
N ARG A 279 98.22 1.14 -37.61
CA ARG A 279 97.04 1.99 -37.45
C ARG A 279 97.38 3.48 -37.51
N GLU A 280 98.54 3.85 -36.97
CA GLU A 280 99.06 5.23 -36.99
C GLU A 280 99.55 5.64 -38.39
N GLU A 281 100.26 4.76 -39.09
CA GLU A 281 100.81 5.05 -40.43
C GLU A 281 99.76 5.02 -41.55
N LEU A 282 98.73 4.19 -41.42
CA LEU A 282 97.70 4.07 -42.46
C LEU A 282 96.57 5.11 -42.32
N ASP A 283 96.57 5.92 -41.25
CA ASP A 283 95.53 6.90 -40.90
C ASP A 283 94.10 6.36 -41.11
N LEU A 284 93.94 5.04 -40.90
CA LEU A 284 92.66 4.32 -40.95
C LEU A 284 91.88 4.58 -39.66
N GLY A 285 91.84 5.85 -39.25
CA GLY A 285 90.87 6.31 -38.29
C GLY A 285 89.50 5.93 -38.82
N ALA A 286 88.73 5.19 -38.03
CA ALA A 286 87.33 4.99 -38.33
C ALA A 286 86.74 6.37 -38.67
N PRO A 287 85.99 6.54 -39.77
CA PRO A 287 85.40 7.82 -40.10
C PRO A 287 84.64 8.32 -38.87
N ARG A 288 84.73 9.62 -38.55
CA ARG A 288 83.98 10.18 -37.41
C ARG A 288 82.48 9.89 -37.49
N SER A 289 81.94 9.60 -38.68
CA SER A 289 80.57 9.10 -38.87
C SER A 289 80.33 7.69 -38.31
N VAL A 290 81.33 6.81 -38.36
CA VAL A 290 81.33 5.50 -37.70
C VAL A 290 81.43 5.68 -36.19
N ASP A 291 82.28 6.57 -35.69
CA ASP A 291 82.30 6.89 -34.25
C ASP A 291 80.96 7.46 -33.77
N VAL A 292 80.37 8.41 -34.50
CA VAL A 292 79.04 8.95 -34.18
C VAL A 292 77.96 7.86 -34.25
N ARG A 293 78.07 6.92 -35.19
CA ARG A 293 77.12 5.81 -35.32
C ARG A 293 77.28 4.80 -34.20
N ILE A 294 78.51 4.53 -33.76
CA ILE A 294 78.82 3.72 -32.58
C ILE A 294 78.31 4.43 -31.32
N SER A 295 78.60 5.72 -31.11
CA SER A 295 78.06 6.49 -29.98
C SER A 295 76.53 6.51 -29.96
N ARG A 296 75.89 6.63 -31.13
CA ARG A 296 74.41 6.59 -31.23
C ARG A 296 73.85 5.20 -30.99
N LEU A 297 74.56 4.15 -31.42
CA LEU A 297 74.18 2.77 -31.11
C LEU A 297 74.35 2.48 -29.61
N GLN A 298 75.42 2.96 -29.02
CA GLN A 298 75.72 2.83 -27.59
C GLN A 298 74.70 3.59 -26.74
N SER A 299 74.37 4.84 -27.09
CA SER A 299 73.31 5.59 -26.42
C SER A 299 71.95 4.92 -26.59
N ARG A 300 71.63 4.40 -27.79
CA ARG A 300 70.38 3.67 -28.01
C ARG A 300 70.35 2.32 -27.27
N MET A 301 71.50 1.71 -27.03
CA MET A 301 71.63 0.51 -26.20
C MET A 301 71.52 0.82 -24.71
N GLU A 302 72.08 1.94 -24.24
CA GLU A 302 71.85 2.43 -22.87
C GLU A 302 70.38 2.78 -22.66
N ASP A 303 69.74 3.45 -23.61
CA ASP A 303 68.30 3.74 -23.57
C ASP A 303 67.47 2.45 -23.59
N LEU A 304 67.88 1.46 -24.38
CA LEU A 304 67.20 0.15 -24.44
C LEU A 304 67.43 -0.66 -23.16
N ALA A 305 68.62 -0.59 -22.56
CA ALA A 305 68.90 -1.24 -21.28
C ALA A 305 68.08 -0.60 -20.17
N ALA A 306 68.02 0.73 -20.11
CA ALA A 306 67.16 1.45 -19.16
C ALA A 306 65.67 1.12 -19.38
N TYR A 307 65.22 0.98 -20.63
CA TYR A 307 63.85 0.54 -20.93
C TYR A 307 63.62 -0.94 -20.56
N ALA A 308 64.60 -1.82 -20.76
CA ALA A 308 64.51 -3.22 -20.39
C ALA A 308 64.47 -3.40 -18.88
N ASP A 309 65.30 -2.65 -18.13
CA ASP A 309 65.28 -2.62 -16.67
C ASP A 309 63.93 -2.10 -16.14
N ALA A 310 63.39 -1.03 -16.74
CA ALA A 310 62.07 -0.50 -16.41
C ALA A 310 60.93 -1.45 -16.79
N LEU A 311 61.08 -2.24 -17.86
CA LEU A 311 60.11 -3.24 -18.27
C LEU A 311 60.19 -4.49 -17.39
N GLU A 312 61.37 -4.88 -16.91
CA GLU A 312 61.56 -5.95 -15.93
C GLU A 312 60.91 -5.56 -14.59
N GLU A 313 61.17 -4.34 -14.10
CA GLU A 313 60.51 -3.79 -12.91
C GLU A 313 58.98 -3.74 -13.07
N PHE A 314 58.49 -3.28 -14.23
CA PHE A 314 57.05 -3.25 -14.52
C PHE A 314 56.43 -4.65 -14.60
N ILE A 315 57.10 -5.62 -15.23
CA ILE A 315 56.59 -6.99 -15.33
C ILE A 315 56.63 -7.68 -13.95
N ASP A 316 57.63 -7.39 -13.12
CA ASP A 316 57.71 -7.92 -11.75
C ASP A 316 56.61 -7.36 -10.84
N GLU A 317 56.18 -6.11 -11.06
CA GLU A 317 55.14 -5.46 -10.24
C GLU A 317 53.71 -5.69 -10.77
N GLU A 318 53.49 -5.55 -12.07
CA GLU A 318 52.15 -5.63 -12.71
C GLU A 318 51.88 -6.99 -13.39
N GLY A 319 52.90 -7.86 -13.47
CA GLY A 319 52.81 -9.13 -14.16
C GLY A 319 52.91 -9.00 -15.68
N THR A 320 52.92 -10.15 -16.36
CA THR A 320 52.90 -10.22 -17.81
C THR A 320 51.52 -9.88 -18.36
N ALA A 321 51.46 -9.39 -19.61
CA ALA A 321 50.19 -9.14 -20.29
C ALA A 321 49.29 -10.40 -20.36
N THR A 322 49.88 -11.59 -20.30
CA THR A 322 49.11 -12.85 -20.27
C THR A 322 48.45 -13.06 -18.91
N GLU A 323 49.14 -12.79 -17.80
CA GLU A 323 48.56 -12.89 -16.46
C GLU A 323 47.40 -11.90 -16.28
N VAL A 324 47.54 -10.65 -16.74
CA VAL A 324 46.46 -9.67 -16.70
C VAL A 324 45.24 -10.12 -17.53
N LEU A 325 45.47 -10.75 -18.68
CA LEU A 325 44.38 -11.28 -19.51
C LEU A 325 43.73 -12.51 -18.89
N GLU A 326 44.48 -13.37 -18.20
CA GLU A 326 43.95 -14.51 -17.47
C GLU A 326 43.12 -14.05 -16.27
N GLU A 327 43.61 -13.09 -15.50
CA GLU A 327 42.90 -12.47 -14.40
C GLU A 327 41.63 -11.75 -14.88
N SER A 328 41.68 -11.03 -16.00
CA SER A 328 40.50 -10.39 -16.60
C SER A 328 39.47 -11.42 -17.09
N ARG A 329 39.91 -12.57 -17.62
CA ARG A 329 39.02 -13.68 -18.00
C ARG A 329 38.37 -14.31 -16.78
N GLU A 330 39.13 -14.56 -15.72
CA GLU A 330 38.63 -15.09 -14.45
C GLU A 330 37.60 -14.13 -13.83
N ARG A 331 37.87 -12.83 -13.81
CA ARG A 331 36.89 -11.81 -13.38
C ARG A 331 35.62 -11.84 -14.23
N THR A 332 35.75 -12.01 -15.54
CA THR A 332 34.59 -12.06 -16.45
C THR A 332 33.76 -13.33 -16.21
N GLU A 333 34.41 -14.46 -15.95
CA GLU A 333 33.75 -15.72 -15.60
C GLU A 333 33.03 -15.60 -14.24
N ALA A 334 33.67 -15.00 -13.24
CA ALA A 334 33.03 -14.74 -11.95
C ALA A 334 31.80 -13.81 -12.06
N VAL A 335 31.87 -12.79 -12.92
CA VAL A 335 30.71 -11.91 -13.20
C VAL A 335 29.60 -12.69 -13.93
N ALA A 336 29.95 -13.56 -14.88
CA ALA A 336 28.97 -14.39 -15.57
C ALA A 336 28.26 -15.36 -14.62
N ASP A 337 29.00 -15.97 -13.69
CA ASP A 337 28.43 -16.83 -12.64
C ASP A 337 27.53 -16.04 -11.68
N ALA A 338 27.97 -14.84 -11.27
CA ALA A 338 27.15 -13.96 -10.43
C ALA A 338 25.86 -13.51 -11.14
N LEU A 339 25.92 -13.26 -12.45
CA LEU A 339 24.73 -12.93 -13.24
C LEU A 339 23.78 -14.14 -13.33
N ALA A 340 24.31 -15.35 -13.52
CA ALA A 340 23.50 -16.57 -13.55
C ALA A 340 22.79 -16.83 -12.19
N ASP A 341 23.47 -16.57 -11.07
CA ASP A 341 22.85 -16.63 -9.73
C ASP A 341 21.73 -15.57 -9.59
N ALA A 342 22.01 -14.33 -10.00
CA ALA A 342 21.03 -13.25 -9.95
C ALA A 342 19.78 -13.55 -10.81
N GLU A 343 19.97 -14.11 -12.01
CA GLU A 343 18.87 -14.56 -12.87
C GLU A 343 18.03 -15.64 -12.19
N SER A 344 18.66 -16.64 -11.56
CA SER A 344 17.95 -17.69 -10.83
C SER A 344 17.15 -17.12 -9.64
N ARG A 345 17.72 -16.16 -8.91
CA ARG A 345 17.03 -15.48 -7.80
C ARG A 345 15.84 -14.63 -8.29
N LEU A 346 15.98 -13.97 -9.44
CA LEU A 346 14.89 -13.21 -10.06
C LEU A 346 13.75 -14.12 -10.54
N GLU A 347 14.07 -15.29 -11.09
CA GLU A 347 13.07 -16.29 -11.48
C GLU A 347 12.30 -16.81 -10.25
N ALA A 348 13.00 -17.18 -9.18
CA ALA A 348 12.38 -17.59 -7.92
C ALA A 348 11.48 -16.49 -7.34
N ALA A 349 11.95 -15.25 -7.29
CA ALA A 349 11.15 -14.13 -6.81
C ALA A 349 9.93 -13.85 -7.71
N ALA A 350 10.02 -14.10 -9.02
CA ALA A 350 8.89 -13.99 -9.93
C ALA A 350 7.83 -15.06 -9.67
N GLU A 351 8.24 -16.29 -9.36
CA GLU A 351 7.34 -17.37 -8.96
C GLU A 351 6.65 -17.06 -7.64
N GLU A 352 7.40 -16.58 -6.64
CA GLU A 352 6.84 -16.15 -5.35
C GLU A 352 5.81 -15.03 -5.53
N ARG A 353 6.11 -13.99 -6.31
CA ARG A 353 5.16 -12.93 -6.64
C ARG A 353 3.92 -13.45 -7.37
N ARG A 354 4.05 -14.50 -8.19
CA ARG A 354 2.90 -15.11 -8.85
C ARG A 354 2.00 -15.83 -7.84
N SER A 355 2.59 -16.58 -6.91
CA SER A 355 1.86 -17.25 -5.82
C SER A 355 1.13 -16.23 -4.95
N VAL A 356 1.80 -15.15 -4.54
CA VAL A 356 1.18 -14.11 -3.71
C VAL A 356 0.01 -13.45 -4.43
N ARG A 357 0.11 -13.21 -5.75
CA ARG A 357 -1.02 -12.67 -6.52
C ARG A 357 -2.21 -13.62 -6.54
N GLU A 358 -1.98 -14.92 -6.72
CA GLU A 358 -3.03 -15.95 -6.70
C GLU A 358 -3.70 -16.06 -5.31
N ASP A 359 -2.90 -15.94 -4.25
CA ASP A 359 -3.40 -15.88 -2.87
C ASP A 359 -4.26 -14.63 -2.65
N VAL A 360 -3.84 -13.46 -3.16
CA VAL A 360 -4.62 -12.21 -3.10
C VAL A 360 -5.93 -12.34 -3.86
N GLU A 361 -5.92 -12.85 -5.08
CA GLU A 361 -7.15 -13.09 -5.87
C GLU A 361 -8.11 -14.04 -5.14
N THR A 362 -7.58 -15.04 -4.44
CA THR A 362 -8.38 -15.94 -3.61
C THR A 362 -8.98 -15.19 -2.42
N VAL A 363 -8.20 -14.36 -1.73
CA VAL A 363 -8.69 -13.53 -0.61
C VAL A 363 -9.78 -12.57 -1.07
N GLU A 364 -9.59 -11.91 -2.21
CA GLU A 364 -10.61 -11.01 -2.80
C GLU A 364 -11.91 -11.74 -3.07
N SER A 365 -11.86 -12.93 -3.69
CA SER A 365 -13.07 -13.75 -3.91
C SER A 365 -13.75 -14.14 -2.59
N THR A 366 -12.99 -14.49 -1.56
CA THR A 366 -13.60 -14.81 -0.25
C THR A 366 -14.21 -13.59 0.44
N LEU A 367 -13.63 -12.40 0.21
CA LEU A 367 -14.17 -11.15 0.71
C LEU A 367 -15.48 -10.80 0.02
N ASP A 368 -15.57 -10.95 -1.31
CA ASP A 368 -16.81 -10.75 -2.07
C ASP A 368 -17.92 -11.69 -1.59
N ASP A 369 -17.60 -12.98 -1.37
CA ASP A 369 -18.55 -13.95 -0.82
C ASP A 369 -19.03 -13.56 0.59
N ALA A 370 -18.12 -13.09 1.45
CA ALA A 370 -18.45 -12.65 2.80
C ALA A 370 -19.32 -11.38 2.80
N LEU A 371 -19.06 -10.43 1.91
CA LEU A 371 -19.88 -9.21 1.74
C LEU A 371 -21.30 -9.56 1.27
N ALA A 372 -21.43 -10.51 0.34
CA ALA A 372 -22.73 -11.00 -0.10
C ALA A 372 -23.51 -11.72 1.02
N GLU A 373 -22.81 -12.49 1.87
CA GLU A 373 -23.42 -13.09 3.06
C GLU A 373 -23.90 -12.04 4.06
N LEU A 374 -23.12 -10.97 4.26
CA LEU A 374 -23.47 -9.87 5.15
C LEU A 374 -24.71 -9.10 4.66
N GLU A 375 -24.81 -8.80 3.36
CA GLU A 375 -26.02 -8.23 2.77
C GLU A 375 -27.24 -9.15 2.97
N GLY A 376 -27.05 -10.46 2.82
CA GLY A 376 -28.09 -11.44 3.11
C GLY A 376 -28.52 -11.46 4.59
N LEU A 377 -27.59 -11.28 5.53
CA LEU A 377 -27.89 -11.17 6.95
C LEU A 377 -28.62 -9.87 7.29
N GLU A 378 -28.24 -8.74 6.68
CA GLU A 378 -28.94 -7.47 6.84
C GLU A 378 -30.40 -7.56 6.39
N GLY A 379 -30.65 -8.21 5.24
CA GLY A 379 -32.02 -8.50 4.80
C GLY A 379 -32.81 -9.34 5.80
N ARG A 380 -32.18 -10.35 6.40
CA ARG A 380 -32.81 -11.19 7.44
C ARG A 380 -33.08 -10.43 8.74
N VAL A 381 -32.24 -9.45 9.10
CA VAL A 381 -32.50 -8.58 10.25
C VAL A 381 -33.74 -7.72 9.99
N ALA A 382 -33.83 -7.12 8.80
CA ALA A 382 -35.02 -6.37 8.41
C ALA A 382 -36.31 -7.23 8.42
N ASP A 383 -36.23 -8.48 7.96
CA ASP A 383 -37.35 -9.42 8.05
C ASP A 383 -37.77 -9.69 9.51
N VAL A 384 -36.81 -9.78 10.44
CA VAL A 384 -37.09 -9.97 11.88
C VAL A 384 -37.76 -8.75 12.49
N GLU A 385 -37.30 -7.54 12.15
CA GLU A 385 -37.93 -6.29 12.61
C GLU A 385 -39.37 -6.15 12.10
N ALA A 386 -39.63 -6.59 10.86
CA ALA A 386 -40.98 -6.67 10.32
C ALA A 386 -41.86 -7.66 11.12
N VAL A 387 -41.33 -8.83 11.46
CA VAL A 387 -42.04 -9.81 12.30
C VAL A 387 -42.32 -9.26 13.69
N GLU A 388 -41.41 -8.51 14.29
CA GLU A 388 -41.62 -7.85 15.59
C GLU A 388 -42.80 -6.88 15.52
N SER A 389 -42.84 -6.02 14.50
CA SER A 389 -43.96 -5.11 14.26
C SER A 389 -45.28 -5.86 14.05
N ASP A 390 -45.25 -7.00 13.38
CA ASP A 390 -46.43 -7.86 13.17
C ASP A 390 -46.94 -8.45 14.48
N VAL A 391 -46.03 -8.86 15.38
CA VAL A 391 -46.36 -9.37 16.72
C VAL A 391 -47.01 -8.29 17.57
N GLU A 392 -46.48 -7.06 17.59
CA GLU A 392 -47.09 -5.95 18.34
C GLU A 392 -48.51 -5.65 17.87
N ARG A 393 -48.74 -5.66 16.54
CA ARG A 393 -50.09 -5.49 15.96
C ARG A 393 -51.03 -6.62 16.35
N LEU A 394 -50.51 -7.86 16.42
CA LEU A 394 -51.30 -9.00 16.85
C LEU A 394 -51.66 -8.90 18.34
N GLU A 395 -50.72 -8.49 19.19
CA GLU A 395 -50.98 -8.27 20.61
C GLU A 395 -52.06 -7.20 20.85
N ALA A 396 -52.02 -6.08 20.11
CA ALA A 396 -53.07 -5.08 20.15
C ALA A 396 -54.43 -5.66 19.74
N THR A 397 -54.47 -6.43 18.65
CA THR A 397 -55.69 -7.09 18.17
C THR A 397 -56.26 -8.07 19.20
N VAL A 398 -55.39 -8.81 19.89
CA VAL A 398 -55.79 -9.74 20.97
C VAL A 398 -56.40 -8.96 22.13
N SER A 399 -55.77 -7.87 22.58
CA SER A 399 -56.29 -7.02 23.66
C SER A 399 -57.67 -6.41 23.32
N ASP A 400 -57.86 -5.99 22.06
CA ASP A 400 -59.15 -5.49 21.58
C ASP A 400 -60.22 -6.59 21.56
N LEU A 401 -59.83 -7.81 21.15
CA LEU A 401 -60.72 -8.96 21.16
C LEU A 401 -61.12 -9.36 22.58
N GLU A 402 -60.17 -9.36 23.53
CA GLU A 402 -60.46 -9.64 24.94
C GLU A 402 -61.44 -8.61 25.52
N SER A 403 -61.27 -7.33 25.20
CA SER A 403 -62.19 -6.27 25.60
C SER A 403 -63.59 -6.47 25.00
N THR A 404 -63.65 -6.86 23.73
CA THR A 404 -64.92 -7.17 23.04
C THR A 404 -65.61 -8.37 23.66
N VAL A 405 -64.87 -9.43 23.99
CA VAL A 405 -65.41 -10.61 24.68
C VAL A 405 -65.94 -10.24 26.06
N GLY A 406 -65.22 -9.39 26.81
CA GLY A 406 -65.69 -8.89 28.10
C GLY A 406 -67.02 -8.13 27.99
N ALA A 407 -67.15 -7.23 27.00
CA ALA A 407 -68.40 -6.52 26.76
C ALA A 407 -69.57 -7.45 26.37
N VAL A 408 -69.31 -8.48 25.57
CA VAL A 408 -70.32 -9.49 25.21
C VAL A 408 -70.74 -10.32 26.43
N ASP A 409 -69.82 -10.64 27.34
CA ASP A 409 -70.12 -11.34 28.59
C ASP A 409 -71.05 -10.50 29.48
N GLU A 410 -70.76 -9.19 29.62
CA GLU A 410 -71.61 -8.22 30.31
C GLU A 410 -73.01 -8.12 29.67
N ASP A 411 -73.09 -8.02 28.34
CA ASP A 411 -74.38 -8.00 27.61
C ASP A 411 -75.20 -9.28 27.85
N VAL A 412 -74.54 -10.43 27.98
CA VAL A 412 -75.20 -11.72 28.26
C VAL A 412 -75.74 -11.75 29.70
N ASP A 413 -74.96 -11.29 30.67
CA ASP A 413 -75.41 -11.19 32.07
C ASP A 413 -76.62 -10.25 32.21
N ASP A 414 -76.62 -9.11 31.52
CA ASP A 414 -77.74 -8.17 31.49
C ASP A 414 -78.99 -8.82 30.86
N LEU A 415 -78.84 -9.53 29.74
CA LEU A 415 -79.94 -10.25 29.11
C LEU A 415 -80.51 -11.36 30.00
N ASP A 416 -79.66 -12.08 30.72
CA ASP A 416 -80.09 -13.12 31.67
C ASP A 416 -80.89 -12.51 32.83
N ALA A 417 -80.52 -11.32 33.30
CA ALA A 417 -81.29 -10.57 34.29
C ALA A 417 -82.66 -10.13 33.74
N GLU A 418 -82.71 -9.54 32.54
CA GLU A 418 -83.96 -9.15 31.88
C GLU A 418 -84.88 -10.35 31.64
N LEU A 419 -84.34 -11.51 31.24
CA LEU A 419 -85.10 -12.74 31.10
C LEU A 419 -85.63 -13.26 32.44
N GLY A 420 -84.90 -13.03 33.53
CA GLY A 420 -85.36 -13.28 34.90
C GLY A 420 -86.59 -12.43 35.23
N ASP A 421 -86.52 -11.13 35.02
CA ASP A 421 -87.62 -10.20 35.28
C ASP A 421 -88.86 -10.55 34.43
N VAL A 422 -88.67 -10.82 33.12
CA VAL A 422 -89.78 -11.24 32.23
C VAL A 422 -90.42 -12.54 32.71
N ARG A 423 -89.62 -13.48 33.24
CA ARG A 423 -90.13 -14.73 33.77
C ARG A 423 -90.97 -14.52 35.03
N ASP A 424 -90.56 -13.60 35.91
CA ASP A 424 -91.32 -13.25 37.10
C ASP A 424 -92.62 -12.52 36.73
N ASP A 425 -92.58 -11.59 35.77
CA ASP A 425 -93.78 -10.93 35.22
C ASP A 425 -94.79 -11.92 34.63
N ILE A 426 -94.31 -12.95 33.92
CA ILE A 426 -95.16 -14.03 33.40
C ILE A 426 -95.80 -14.82 34.54
N ALA A 427 -95.08 -15.10 35.62
CA ALA A 427 -95.64 -15.80 36.78
C ALA A 427 -96.70 -14.97 37.51
N ASP A 428 -96.48 -13.66 37.65
CA ASP A 428 -97.47 -12.74 38.21
C ASP A 428 -98.71 -12.62 37.32
N LEU A 429 -98.54 -12.59 35.98
CA LEU A 429 -99.66 -12.59 35.05
C LEU A 429 -100.45 -13.89 35.12
N ASP A 430 -99.79 -15.05 35.22
CA ASP A 430 -100.42 -16.35 35.38
C ASP A 430 -101.29 -16.40 36.64
N ALA A 431 -100.78 -15.91 37.77
CA ALA A 431 -101.54 -15.79 39.00
C ALA A 431 -102.77 -14.87 38.85
N ARG A 432 -102.62 -13.72 38.17
CA ARG A 432 -103.72 -12.80 37.91
C ARG A 432 -104.77 -13.37 36.96
N VAL A 433 -104.36 -14.19 35.99
CA VAL A 433 -105.29 -14.92 35.14
C VAL A 433 -106.08 -15.91 35.97
N HIS A 434 -105.43 -16.64 36.89
CA HIS A 434 -106.13 -17.55 37.80
C HIS A 434 -107.14 -16.83 38.70
N ASP A 435 -106.77 -15.69 39.28
CA ASP A 435 -107.70 -14.87 40.07
C ASP A 435 -108.92 -14.40 39.24
N LEU A 436 -108.74 -14.13 37.94
CA LEU A 436 -109.86 -13.76 37.05
C LEU A 436 -110.77 -14.95 36.73
N GLU A 437 -110.24 -16.17 36.68
CA GLU A 437 -111.05 -17.39 36.56
C GLU A 437 -111.95 -17.57 37.78
N ASP A 438 -111.42 -17.35 38.99
CA ASP A 438 -112.22 -17.38 40.23
C ASP A 438 -113.34 -16.32 40.22
N VAL A 439 -113.05 -15.11 39.70
CA VAL A 439 -114.07 -14.05 39.54
C VAL A 439 -115.16 -14.45 38.55
N ASP A 440 -114.83 -15.18 37.48
CA ASP A 440 -115.82 -15.69 36.52
C ASP A 440 -116.77 -16.69 37.20
N ASP A 441 -116.23 -17.60 38.03
CA ASP A 441 -117.00 -18.54 38.83
C ASP A 441 -117.92 -17.83 39.85
N ASP A 442 -117.41 -16.78 40.50
CA ASP A 442 -118.19 -15.92 41.39
C ASP A 442 -119.33 -15.24 40.64
N VAL A 443 -119.07 -14.65 39.46
CA VAL A 443 -120.09 -14.02 38.62
C VAL A 443 -121.17 -15.02 38.23
N ALA A 444 -120.80 -16.23 37.78
CA ALA A 444 -121.75 -17.29 37.44
C ALA A 444 -122.62 -17.69 38.65
N SER A 445 -122.05 -17.68 39.85
CA SER A 445 -122.77 -17.93 41.10
C SER A 445 -123.74 -16.79 41.43
N LEU A 446 -123.32 -15.53 41.27
CA LEU A 446 -124.19 -14.36 41.44
C LEU A 446 -125.34 -14.33 40.43
N GLU A 447 -125.08 -14.66 39.16
CA GLU A 447 -126.12 -14.78 38.13
C GLU A 447 -127.17 -15.82 38.53
N SER A 448 -126.73 -16.98 39.02
CA SER A 448 -127.63 -18.02 39.54
C SER A 448 -128.42 -17.56 40.78
N GLU A 449 -127.84 -16.72 41.62
CA GLU A 449 -128.53 -16.11 42.76
C GLU A 449 -129.57 -15.08 42.33
N ILE A 450 -129.24 -14.24 41.34
CA ILE A 450 -130.19 -13.27 40.75
C ILE A 450 -131.38 -14.01 40.14
N ASP A 451 -131.14 -15.06 39.35
CA ASP A 451 -132.22 -15.87 38.76
C ASP A 451 -133.14 -16.45 39.84
N ARG A 452 -132.58 -16.89 40.98
CA ARG A 452 -133.37 -17.35 42.13
C ARG A 452 -134.19 -16.22 42.75
N ILE A 453 -133.59 -15.06 43.00
CA ILE A 453 -134.28 -13.90 43.56
C ILE A 453 -135.41 -13.45 42.61
N ASP A 454 -135.18 -13.47 41.30
CA ASP A 454 -136.19 -13.14 40.30
C ASP A 454 -137.36 -14.14 40.34
N GLU A 455 -137.10 -15.44 40.52
CA GLU A 455 -138.15 -16.44 40.73
C GLU A 455 -138.92 -16.19 42.05
N GLU A 456 -138.22 -15.87 43.15
CA GLU A 456 -138.84 -15.53 44.43
C GLU A 456 -139.70 -14.25 44.34
N LEU A 457 -139.23 -13.23 43.61
CA LEU A 457 -139.99 -12.01 43.36
C LEU A 457 -141.24 -12.28 42.51
N ALA A 458 -141.15 -13.15 41.51
CA ALA A 458 -142.31 -13.57 40.73
C ALA A 458 -143.33 -14.33 41.60
N GLU A 459 -142.88 -15.18 42.52
CA GLU A 459 -143.75 -15.83 43.49
C GLU A 459 -144.38 -14.81 44.46
N LEU A 460 -143.60 -13.85 44.96
CA LEU A 460 -144.09 -12.80 45.85
C LEU A 460 -145.11 -11.89 45.14
N GLU A 461 -144.89 -11.60 43.86
CA GLU A 461 -145.84 -10.86 43.02
C GLU A 461 -147.13 -11.65 42.82
N ALA A 462 -147.05 -12.95 42.53
CA ALA A 462 -148.23 -13.82 42.48
C ALA A 462 -148.95 -13.89 43.84
N PHE A 463 -148.20 -13.90 44.95
CA PHE A 463 -148.76 -13.84 46.30
C PHE A 463 -149.45 -12.50 46.56
N ARG A 464 -148.82 -11.38 46.18
CA ARG A 464 -149.39 -10.03 46.27
C ARG A 464 -150.69 -9.95 45.48
N ASP A 465 -150.72 -10.48 44.26
CA ASP A 465 -151.92 -10.48 43.42
C ASP A 465 -153.03 -11.34 44.04
N ARG A 466 -152.68 -12.49 44.64
CA ARG A 466 -153.63 -13.34 45.39
C ARG A 466 -154.11 -12.68 46.70
N LEU A 467 -153.27 -11.92 47.40
CA LEU A 467 -153.63 -11.15 48.58
C LEU A 467 -154.54 -9.97 48.21
N SER A 468 -154.22 -9.29 47.11
CA SER A 468 -155.04 -8.25 46.48
C SER A 468 -156.42 -8.78 46.11
N ASP A 469 -156.51 -9.99 45.55
CA ASP A 469 -157.78 -10.67 45.25
C ASP A 469 -158.56 -11.04 46.53
N ALA A 470 -157.87 -11.43 47.61
CA ALA A 470 -158.50 -11.80 48.88
C ALA A 470 -158.99 -10.60 49.72
N PHE A 471 -158.37 -9.42 49.58
CA PHE A 471 -158.71 -8.20 50.33
C PHE A 471 -159.36 -7.09 49.48
N GLY A 472 -159.50 -7.31 48.17
CA GLY A 472 -160.16 -6.40 47.24
C GLY A 472 -161.62 -6.79 46.98
N THR A 473 -162.55 -5.91 47.39
CA THR A 473 -163.86 -5.71 46.72
C THR A 473 -163.87 -4.33 46.10
#